data_AF-A0A485J7B7-F1
#
_entry.id   AF-A0A485J7B7-F1
#
_cell.length_a   1.000
_cell.length_b   1.000
_cell.length_c   1.000
_cell.angle_alpha   90.00
_cell.angle_beta   90.00
_cell.angle_gamma   90.00
#
_symmetry.space_group_name_H-M   'P 1'
#
loop_
_entity.id
_entity.type
_entity.pdbx_description
1 polymer ?
#
loop_
_entity_poly.entity_id
_entity_poly.type
_entity_poly.pdbx_seq_one_letter_code
_entity_poly.pdbx_strand_id
1 'polypeptide(L)'
;MLAFLNQVRKPTLDLPLEVRRKMWFKPFMQSYLVVFIGYLTMYLIRKNFNIAQNDMISTYGLSMTQLGMIGLGFSITYGVGKTLVSYYADGKNTKQFLPFMLILSAICMLGFSASMGQRLG
;
A
#
# COMPACT_ATOMS: atom_id res chain seq x y z
N MET A 1 -16.65 14.58 -13.35
CA MET A 1 -16.31 14.33 -11.93
C MET A 1 -16.67 12.89 -11.60
N LEU A 2 -15.70 12.04 -11.27
CA LEU A 2 -15.79 10.56 -11.31
C LEU A 2 -16.90 9.98 -10.40
N ALA A 3 -18.06 9.67 -10.98
CA ALA A 3 -19.26 9.17 -10.30
C ALA A 3 -19.09 7.81 -9.57
N PHE A 4 -18.01 7.09 -9.86
CA PHE A 4 -17.66 5.79 -9.25
C PHE A 4 -17.16 5.88 -7.80
N LEU A 5 -16.68 7.04 -7.38
CA LEU A 5 -16.15 7.26 -6.02
C LEU A 5 -17.24 7.52 -4.96
N ASN A 6 -18.51 7.66 -5.38
CA ASN A 6 -19.62 7.93 -4.47
C ASN A 6 -19.97 6.72 -3.60
N GLN A 7 -19.91 6.91 -2.29
CA GLN A 7 -20.24 5.89 -1.30
C GLN A 7 -21.76 5.63 -1.27
N VAL A 8 -22.20 4.59 -1.98
CA VAL A 8 -23.58 4.10 -1.87
C VAL A 8 -23.70 3.30 -0.57
N ARG A 9 -24.19 3.93 0.51
CA ARG A 9 -24.63 3.20 1.70
C ARG A 9 -25.81 2.31 1.30
N LYS A 10 -25.57 1.01 1.18
CA LYS A 10 -26.67 0.04 1.08
C LYS A 10 -27.36 -0.03 2.45
N PRO A 11 -28.69 0.14 2.52
CA PRO A 11 -29.42 0.06 3.79
C PRO A 11 -29.18 -1.30 4.45
N THR A 12 -29.18 -1.33 5.78
CA THR A 12 -29.08 -2.58 6.55
C THR A 12 -30.23 -3.48 6.13
N LEU A 13 -29.92 -4.66 5.57
CA LEU A 13 -30.94 -5.64 5.23
C LEU A 13 -31.70 -6.04 6.50
N ASP A 14 -33.01 -5.81 6.52
CA ASP A 14 -33.95 -6.28 7.56
C ASP A 14 -34.14 -7.80 7.47
N LEU A 15 -33.05 -8.53 7.75
CA LEU A 15 -33.01 -9.99 7.73
C LEU A 15 -33.00 -10.56 9.15
N PRO A 16 -33.62 -11.75 9.33
CA PRO A 16 -33.54 -12.53 10.58
C PRO A 16 -32.09 -12.74 11.02
N LEU A 17 -31.85 -12.73 12.34
CA LEU A 17 -30.51 -12.80 12.94
C LEU A 17 -29.70 -14.03 12.48
N GLU A 18 -30.36 -15.16 12.23
CA GLU A 18 -29.71 -16.37 11.75
C GLU A 18 -29.11 -16.23 10.35
N VAL A 19 -29.85 -15.61 9.43
CA VAL A 19 -29.40 -15.37 8.05
C VAL A 19 -28.24 -14.38 8.05
N ARG A 20 -28.30 -13.34 8.89
CA ARG A 20 -27.23 -12.35 9.06
C ARG A 20 -25.92 -12.98 9.52
N ARG A 21 -25.99 -13.93 10.46
CA ARG A 21 -24.82 -14.66 10.98
C ARG A 21 -24.22 -15.63 9.96
N LYS A 22 -24.96 -16.09 8.95
CA LYS A 22 -24.37 -16.87 7.86
C LYS A 22 -23.69 -15.97 6.80
N MET A 23 -24.18 -14.75 6.62
CA MET A 23 -23.67 -13.83 5.58
C MET A 23 -22.48 -12.96 6.01
N TRP A 24 -22.15 -12.86 7.30
CA TRP A 24 -21.09 -11.95 7.77
C TRP A 24 -19.67 -12.38 7.37
N PHE A 25 -19.42 -13.68 7.26
CA PHE A 25 -18.06 -14.23 7.15
C PHE A 25 -17.40 -13.85 5.82
N LYS A 26 -18.15 -13.87 4.71
CA LYS A 26 -17.62 -13.57 3.37
C LYS A 26 -17.18 -12.11 3.23
N PRO A 27 -18.01 -11.09 3.55
CA PRO A 27 -17.59 -9.70 3.58
C PRO A 27 -16.46 -9.44 4.58
N PHE A 28 -16.51 -10.06 5.75
CA PHE A 28 -15.47 -9.94 6.77
C PHE A 28 -14.12 -10.45 6.24
N MET A 29 -14.08 -11.65 5.67
CA MET A 29 -12.87 -12.22 5.09
C MET A 29 -12.32 -11.38 3.94
N GLN A 30 -13.19 -10.79 3.11
CA GLN A 30 -12.76 -9.87 2.05
C GLN A 30 -12.06 -8.63 2.64
N SER A 31 -12.67 -7.97 3.63
CA SER A 31 -12.05 -6.81 4.29
C SER A 31 -10.79 -7.19 5.07
N TYR A 32 -10.80 -8.33 5.75
CA TYR A 32 -9.66 -8.84 6.52
C TYR A 32 -8.47 -9.14 5.62
N LEU A 33 -8.66 -9.89 4.54
CA LEU A 33 -7.58 -10.22 3.59
C LEU A 33 -6.98 -8.97 2.97
N VAL A 34 -7.80 -7.98 2.66
CA VAL A 34 -7.35 -6.71 2.09
C VAL A 34 -6.45 -5.95 3.07
N VAL A 35 -6.81 -5.88 4.36
CA VAL A 35 -5.95 -5.25 5.39
C VAL A 35 -4.70 -6.10 5.65
N PHE A 36 -4.85 -7.42 5.69
CA PHE A 36 -3.76 -8.37 5.92
C PHE A 36 -2.69 -8.29 4.82
N ILE A 37 -3.10 -8.35 3.54
CA ILE A 37 -2.20 -8.22 2.39
C ILE A 37 -1.57 -6.83 2.33
N GLY A 38 -2.33 -5.77 2.65
CA GLY A 38 -1.80 -4.42 2.74
C GLY A 38 -0.69 -4.30 3.77
N TYR A 39 -0.88 -4.90 4.95
CA TYR A 39 0.12 -4.90 6.01
C TYR A 39 1.37 -5.72 5.64
N LEU A 40 1.17 -6.91 5.03
CA LEU A 40 2.26 -7.74 4.52
C LEU A 40 3.11 -7.00 3.48
N THR A 41 2.45 -6.36 2.50
CA THR A 41 3.14 -5.61 1.44
C THR A 41 3.96 -4.45 2.01
N MET A 42 3.41 -3.71 2.99
CA MET A 42 4.15 -2.66 3.69
C MET A 42 5.43 -3.21 4.36
N TYR A 43 5.32 -4.37 5.01
CA TYR A 43 6.47 -5.01 5.64
C TYR A 43 7.50 -5.48 4.62
N LEU A 44 7.05 -6.07 3.50
CA LEU A 44 7.92 -6.53 2.43
C LEU A 44 8.73 -5.40 1.83
N ILE A 45 8.12 -4.25 1.51
CA ILE A 45 8.82 -3.08 0.96
C ILE A 45 9.89 -2.57 1.93
N ARG A 46 9.57 -2.45 3.22
CA ARG A 46 10.53 -2.01 4.26
C ARG A 46 11.71 -2.97 4.42
N LYS A 47 11.45 -4.28 4.41
CA LYS A 47 12.50 -5.30 4.48
C LYS A 47 13.36 -5.33 3.22
N ASN A 48 12.77 -5.11 2.05
CA ASN A 48 13.48 -5.16 0.77
C ASN A 48 14.56 -4.08 0.69
N PHE A 49 14.25 -2.83 1.08
CA PHE A 49 15.23 -1.74 1.09
C PHE A 49 16.39 -2.01 2.06
N ASN A 50 16.11 -2.53 3.26
CA ASN A 50 17.17 -2.89 4.22
C ASN A 50 18.08 -4.01 3.71
N ILE A 51 17.57 -4.96 2.91
CA ILE A 51 18.38 -6.01 2.29
C ILE A 51 19.22 -5.41 1.15
N ALA A 52 18.58 -4.62 0.29
CA ALA A 52 19.21 -3.97 -0.87
C ALA A 52 20.27 -2.94 -0.49
N GLN A 53 20.23 -2.37 0.73
CA GLN A 53 21.25 -1.45 1.23
C GLN A 53 22.66 -2.05 1.16
N ASN A 54 22.84 -3.33 1.51
CA ASN A 54 24.15 -3.97 1.48
C ASN A 54 24.67 -4.09 0.04
N ASP A 55 23.82 -4.53 -0.90
CA ASP A 55 24.15 -4.61 -2.33
C ASP A 55 24.39 -3.21 -2.95
N MET A 56 23.68 -2.20 -2.46
CA MET A 56 23.87 -0.80 -2.86
C MET A 56 25.23 -0.25 -2.45
N ILE A 57 25.75 -0.64 -1.28
CA ILE A 57 27.08 -0.24 -0.82
C ILE A 57 28.14 -0.98 -1.62
N SER A 58 28.00 -2.30 -1.81
CA SER A 58 29.02 -3.12 -2.49
C SER A 58 29.10 -2.87 -3.99
N THR A 59 27.95 -2.68 -4.67
CA THR A 59 27.87 -2.59 -6.13
C THR A 59 27.92 -1.15 -6.64
N TYR A 60 27.37 -0.20 -5.88
CA TYR A 60 27.28 1.21 -6.28
C TYR A 60 28.19 2.15 -5.47
N GLY A 61 28.89 1.64 -4.45
CA GLY A 61 29.80 2.44 -3.62
C GLY A 61 29.10 3.55 -2.83
N LEU A 62 27.79 3.44 -2.61
CA LEU A 62 27.01 4.47 -1.92
C LEU A 62 27.44 4.58 -0.45
N SER A 63 27.60 5.82 0.02
CA SER A 63 27.94 6.05 1.42
C SER A 63 26.72 5.87 2.33
N MET A 64 26.97 5.50 3.60
CA MET A 64 25.92 5.38 4.62
C MET A 64 25.09 6.67 4.75
N THR A 65 25.69 7.83 4.51
CA THR A 65 25.02 9.13 4.53
C THR A 65 24.01 9.29 3.38
N GLN A 66 24.35 8.80 2.18
CA GLN A 66 23.43 8.85 1.03
C GLN A 66 22.24 7.90 1.22
N LEU A 67 22.48 6.71 1.77
CA LEU A 67 21.41 5.79 2.15
C LEU A 67 20.51 6.37 3.25
N GLY A 68 21.11 7.05 4.23
CA GLY A 68 20.39 7.77 5.27
C GLY A 68 19.50 8.88 4.72
N MET A 69 19.97 9.64 3.72
CA MET A 69 19.16 10.65 3.03
C MET A 69 17.97 10.04 2.27
N ILE A 70 18.14 8.88 1.64
CA ILE A 70 17.04 8.16 0.99
C ILE A 70 16.00 7.72 2.05
N GLY A 71 16.44 7.18 3.19
CA GLY A 71 15.56 6.80 4.30
C GLY A 71 14.81 7.99 4.92
N LEU A 72 15.46 9.15 5.02
CA LEU A 72 14.83 10.41 5.43
C LEU A 72 13.73 10.82 4.43
N GLY A 73 14.04 10.79 3.13
CA GLY A 73 13.07 11.06 2.07
C GLY A 73 11.84 10.16 2.17
N PHE A 74 12.04 8.84 2.34
CA PHE A 74 10.94 7.90 2.57
C PHE A 74 10.08 8.27 3.79
N SER A 75 10.70 8.71 4.87
CA SER A 75 10.00 9.07 6.12
C SER A 75 9.15 10.33 5.94
N ILE A 76 9.69 11.36 5.28
CA ILE A 76 8.97 12.61 4.97
C ILE A 76 7.83 12.34 4.00
N THR A 77 8.10 11.63 2.89
CA THR A 77 7.08 11.28 1.90
C THR A 77 5.99 10.40 2.50
N TYR A 78 6.32 9.47 3.41
CA TYR A 78 5.32 8.69 4.12
C TYR A 78 4.46 9.56 5.05
N GLY A 79 5.07 10.48 5.80
CA GLY A 79 4.36 11.40 6.69
C GLY A 79 3.38 12.29 5.94
N VAL A 80 3.85 12.99 4.91
CA VAL A 80 3.05 13.91 4.07
C VAL A 80 2.06 13.14 3.20
N GLY A 81 2.49 12.03 2.62
CA GLY A 81 1.66 11.17 1.78
C GLY A 81 0.48 10.60 2.57
N LYS A 82 0.71 10.14 3.81
CA LYS A 82 -0.36 9.61 4.65
C LYS A 82 -1.40 10.67 4.98
N THR A 83 -1.02 11.90 5.32
CA THR A 83 -1.98 12.97 5.62
C THR A 83 -2.77 13.40 4.40
N LEU A 84 -2.12 13.61 3.25
CA LEU A 84 -2.81 13.97 2.01
C LEU A 84 -3.75 12.87 1.52
N VAL A 85 -3.29 11.61 1.57
CA VAL A 85 -4.09 10.45 1.19
C VAL A 85 -5.26 10.25 2.15
N SER A 86 -5.05 10.40 3.45
CA SER A 86 -6.13 10.27 4.45
C SER A 86 -7.17 11.36 4.28
N TYR A 87 -6.74 12.61 4.03
CA TYR A 87 -7.64 13.73 3.75
C TYR A 87 -8.41 13.53 2.44
N TYR A 88 -7.76 13.04 1.38
CA TYR A 88 -8.40 12.78 0.09
C TYR A 88 -9.31 11.54 0.09
N ALA A 89 -9.00 10.55 0.93
CA ALA A 89 -9.80 9.34 1.11
C ALA A 89 -11.03 9.58 1.99
N ASP A 90 -11.03 10.65 2.80
CA ASP A 90 -12.18 11.04 3.60
C ASP A 90 -13.35 11.43 2.68
N GLY A 91 -14.47 10.72 2.79
CA GLY A 91 -15.64 10.88 1.92
C GLY A 91 -15.65 10.08 0.60
N LYS A 92 -14.62 9.25 0.32
CA LYS A 92 -14.58 8.37 -0.88
C LYS A 92 -14.65 6.89 -0.54
N ASN A 93 -15.12 6.07 -1.49
CA ASN A 93 -15.18 4.61 -1.35
C ASN A 93 -13.79 3.98 -1.05
N THR A 94 -13.53 3.69 0.22
CA THR A 94 -12.29 3.03 0.69
C THR A 94 -12.06 1.66 0.02
N LYS A 95 -13.14 0.99 -0.41
CA LYS A 95 -13.10 -0.31 -1.10
C LYS A 95 -12.38 -0.30 -2.45
N GLN A 96 -12.32 0.85 -3.12
CA GLN A 96 -11.67 1.00 -4.43
C GLN A 96 -10.31 1.69 -4.33
N PHE A 97 -10.15 2.53 -3.31
CA PHE A 97 -8.91 3.27 -3.08
C PHE A 97 -7.74 2.36 -2.69
N LEU A 98 -8.02 1.32 -1.89
CA LEU A 98 -7.00 0.39 -1.41
C LEU A 98 -6.34 -0.47 -2.51
N PRO A 99 -7.08 -1.15 -3.42
CA PRO A 99 -6.45 -1.87 -4.53
C PRO A 99 -5.70 -0.95 -5.49
N PHE A 100 -6.17 0.29 -5.71
CA PHE A 100 -5.45 1.28 -6.51
C PHE A 100 -4.07 1.61 -5.92
N MET A 101 -4.01 1.85 -4.61
CA MET A 101 -2.73 2.11 -3.91
C MET A 101 -1.78 0.91 -3.94
N LEU A 102 -2.31 -0.32 -3.89
CA LEU A 102 -1.50 -1.54 -4.00
C LEU A 102 -0.88 -1.69 -5.39
N ILE A 103 -1.65 -1.45 -6.45
CA ILE A 103 -1.15 -1.50 -7.83
C ILE A 103 -0.07 -0.43 -8.05
N LEU A 104 -0.30 0.80 -7.58
CA LEU A 104 0.67 1.88 -7.69
C LEU A 104 1.98 1.53 -6.96
N SER A 105 1.88 0.96 -5.76
CA SER A 105 3.05 0.50 -4.99
C SER A 105 3.82 -0.60 -5.71
N ALA A 106 3.12 -1.55 -6.35
CA ALA A 106 3.74 -2.62 -7.13
C ALA A 106 4.51 -2.07 -8.35
N ILE A 107 3.94 -1.08 -9.06
CA ILE A 107 4.61 -0.41 -10.19
C ILE A 107 5.88 0.29 -9.72
N CYS A 108 5.83 1.03 -8.61
CA CYS A 108 7.01 1.69 -8.04
C CYS A 108 8.11 0.68 -7.68
N MET A 109 7.75 -0.48 -7.13
CA MET A 109 8.71 -1.52 -6.77
C MET A 109 9.37 -2.15 -8.00
N LEU A 110 8.59 -2.39 -9.06
CA LEU A 110 9.11 -2.88 -10.34
C LEU A 110 10.03 -1.84 -11.00
N GLY A 111 9.68 -0.56 -10.95
CA GLY A 111 10.54 0.52 -11.45
C GLY A 111 11.86 0.64 -10.68
N PHE A 112 11.83 0.50 -9.35
CA PHE A 112 13.04 0.45 -8.53
C PHE A 112 13.91 -0.76 -8.89
N SER A 113 13.30 -1.95 -9.02
CA SER A 113 14.01 -3.17 -9.44
C SER A 113 14.62 -3.05 -10.84
N ALA A 114 13.91 -2.44 -11.79
CA ALA A 114 14.41 -2.25 -13.16
C ALA A 114 15.59 -1.26 -13.20
N SER A 115 15.49 -0.14 -12.47
CA SER A 115 16.56 0.86 -12.36
C SER A 115 17.86 0.25 -11.79
N MET A 116 17.74 -0.61 -10.79
CA MET A 116 18.88 -1.29 -10.18
C MET A 116 19.38 -2.48 -11.04
N GLY A 117 18.53 -3.09 -11.86
CA GLY A 117 18.91 -4.22 -12.73
C GLY A 117 19.70 -3.84 -13.99
N GLN A 118 19.65 -2.58 -14.46
CA GLN A 118 20.22 -2.17 -15.75
C GLN A 118 21.75 -1.92 -15.77
N ARG A 119 22.49 -2.17 -14.68
CA ARG A 119 23.95 -1.97 -14.63
C ARG A 119 24.79 -3.24 -14.49
N LEU A 120 24.22 -4.40 -14.84
CA LEU A 120 24.95 -5.68 -14.96
C LEU A 120 25.29 -6.04 -16.43
N GLY A 121 25.49 -5.02 -17.28
CA GLY A 121 26.01 -5.17 -18.64
C GLY A 121 27.36 -4.48 -18.78
#